data_AF-A0A1G8VJE1-F1
#
_entry.id   AF-A0A1G8VJE1-F1
#
_cell.length_a   1.000
_cell.length_b   1.000
_cell.length_c   1.000
_cell.angle_alpha   90.00
_cell.angle_beta   90.00
_cell.angle_gamma   90.00
#
_symmetry.space_group_name_H-M   'P 1'
#
loop_
_entity.id
_entity.type
_entity.pdbx_description
1 polymer ?
#
loop_
_entity_poly.entity_id
_entity_poly.type
_entity_poly.pdbx_seq_one_letter_code
_entity_poly.pdbx_strand_id
1 'polypeptide(L)'
;MVDVNISVDEERIPEEIQKRLKEAIEATDKEMVFWDNKELMRRTCMSWNTMQEHFFFDERCPKVKIESKWYFPAEEMKQFLLTWMKEKR
;
A
#
# COMPACT_ATOMS: atom_id res chain seq x y z
N MET A 1 9.12 52.09 14.66
CA MET A 1 9.32 50.62 14.60
C MET A 1 7.99 49.99 14.93
N VAL A 2 7.44 49.18 14.03
CA VAL A 2 6.22 48.43 14.31
C VAL A 2 6.67 47.05 14.78
N ASP A 3 6.55 46.79 16.08
CA ASP A 3 6.83 45.49 16.66
C ASP A 3 5.67 44.54 16.32
N VAL A 4 5.90 43.63 15.38
CA VAL A 4 4.94 42.57 15.06
C VAL A 4 5.13 41.45 16.06
N ASN A 5 4.23 41.39 17.05
CA ASN A 5 4.19 40.34 18.05
C ASN A 5 3.51 39.10 17.45
N ILE A 6 4.29 38.09 17.06
CA ILE A 6 3.77 36.83 16.51
C ILE A 6 3.44 35.93 17.70
N SER A 7 2.19 35.95 18.17
CA SER A 7 1.70 34.93 19.09
C SER A 7 1.33 33.69 18.27
N VAL A 8 2.17 32.66 18.32
CA VAL A 8 1.85 31.36 17.73
C VAL A 8 0.83 30.69 18.64
N ASP A 9 -0.35 30.44 18.11
CA ASP A 9 -1.44 29.75 18.80
C ASP A 9 -1.11 28.25 18.88
N GLU A 10 -0.50 27.84 19.99
CA GLU A 10 0.07 26.50 20.19
C GLU A 10 -0.98 25.38 20.03
N GLU A 11 -2.27 25.67 20.28
CA GLU A 11 -3.37 24.72 20.12
C GLU A 11 -3.70 24.42 18.65
N ARG A 12 -3.32 25.30 17.71
CA ARG A 12 -3.55 25.10 16.27
C ARG A 12 -2.50 24.25 15.58
N ILE A 13 -1.33 24.07 16.21
CA ILE A 13 -0.23 23.29 15.64
C ILE A 13 -0.61 21.80 15.51
N PRO A 14 -1.16 21.13 16.54
CA PRO A 14 -1.59 19.74 16.43
C PRO A 14 -2.66 19.51 15.37
N GLU A 15 -3.63 20.42 15.25
CA GLU A 15 -4.73 20.31 14.29
C GLU A 15 -4.24 20.39 12.85
N GLU A 16 -3.35 21.35 12.56
CA GLU A 16 -2.75 21.51 11.23
C GLU A 16 -1.84 20.33 10.87
N ILE A 17 -1.12 19.74 11.85
CA ILE A 17 -0.33 18.52 11.64
C ILE A 17 -1.25 17.33 11.31
N GLN A 18 -2.32 17.13 12.08
CA GLN A 18 -3.29 16.05 11.85
C GLN A 18 -3.96 16.16 10.49
N LYS A 19 -4.34 17.38 10.10
CA LYS A 19 -4.92 17.67 8.79
C LYS A 19 -3.96 17.32 7.66
N ARG A 20 -2.71 17.79 7.72
CA ARG A 20 -1.69 17.49 6.68
C ARG A 20 -1.36 16.01 6.61
N LEU A 21 -1.34 15.32 7.75
CA LEU A 21 -1.13 13.88 7.79
C LEU A 21 -2.27 13.15 7.09
N LYS A 22 -3.52 13.53 7.38
CA LYS A 22 -4.71 12.99 6.72
C LYS A 22 -4.70 13.26 5.22
N GLU A 23 -4.41 14.49 4.81
CA GLU A 23 -4.29 14.86 3.40
C GLU A 23 -3.17 14.10 2.67
N ALA A 24 -2.02 13.87 3.32
CA ALA A 24 -0.93 13.09 2.75
C ALA A 24 -1.30 11.60 2.59
N ILE A 25 -2.03 11.05 3.56
CA ILE A 25 -2.54 9.67 3.49
C ILE A 25 -3.59 9.57 2.38
N GLU A 26 -4.57 10.48 2.32
CA GLU A 26 -5.62 10.52 1.29
C GLU A 26 -5.07 10.78 -0.12
N ALA A 27 -4.05 11.63 -0.25
CA ALA A 27 -3.38 11.88 -1.54
C ALA A 27 -2.59 10.66 -2.05
N THR A 28 -2.22 9.74 -1.16
CA THR A 28 -1.54 8.48 -1.51
C THR A 28 -2.55 7.39 -1.90
N ASP A 29 -3.84 7.58 -1.61
CA ASP A 29 -4.91 6.61 -1.80
C ASP A 29 -5.44 6.55 -3.25
N LYS A 30 -4.50 6.47 -4.21
CA LYS A 30 -4.78 5.87 -5.52
C LYS A 30 -4.55 4.36 -5.44
N GLU A 31 -5.09 3.72 -4.40
CA GLU A 31 -4.92 2.28 -4.23
C GLU A 31 -5.75 1.59 -5.32
N MET A 32 -5.04 0.85 -6.19
CA MET A 32 -5.72 0.06 -7.23
C MET A 32 -6.59 -0.99 -6.53
N VAL A 33 -7.83 -1.17 -6.97
CA VAL A 33 -8.69 -2.25 -6.43
C VAL A 33 -8.09 -3.63 -6.72
N PHE A 34 -7.46 -3.78 -7.89
CA PHE A 34 -6.81 -5.01 -8.31
C PHE A 34 -5.44 -4.74 -8.94
N TRP A 35 -4.53 -5.68 -8.77
CA TRP A 35 -3.27 -5.74 -9.49
C TRP A 35 -3.34 -6.81 -10.58
N ASP A 36 -2.68 -6.56 -11.71
CA ASP A 36 -2.35 -7.61 -12.66
C ASP A 36 -0.96 -8.19 -12.34
N ASN A 37 -0.51 -9.17 -13.14
CA ASN A 37 0.82 -9.75 -12.96
C ASN A 37 1.96 -8.72 -13.02
N LYS A 38 1.85 -7.69 -13.88
CA LYS A 38 2.90 -6.69 -14.06
C LYS A 38 3.01 -5.80 -12.83
N GLU A 39 1.87 -5.36 -12.31
CA GLU A 39 1.83 -4.54 -11.10
C GLU A 39 2.28 -5.36 -9.88
N LEU A 40 1.86 -6.62 -9.75
CA LEU A 40 2.30 -7.47 -8.64
C LEU A 40 3.82 -7.72 -8.67
N MET A 41 4.40 -7.98 -9.85
CA MET A 41 5.86 -8.05 -10.02
C MET A 41 6.55 -6.75 -9.62
N ARG A 42 6.00 -5.59 -10.05
CA ARG A 42 6.54 -4.27 -9.69
C ARG A 42 6.49 -4.00 -8.18
N ARG A 43 5.41 -4.41 -7.50
CA ARG A 43 5.18 -4.21 -6.06
C ARG A 43 6.06 -5.11 -5.20
N THR A 44 6.29 -6.34 -5.65
CA THR A 44 7.08 -7.34 -4.93
C THR A 44 8.57 -7.30 -5.28
N CYS A 45 8.94 -6.61 -6.36
CA CYS A 45 10.28 -6.66 -6.96
C CYS A 45 10.72 -8.08 -7.35
N MET A 46 9.76 -8.99 -7.59
CA MET A 46 10.02 -10.38 -7.95
C MET A 46 9.71 -10.63 -9.42
N SER A 47 10.44 -11.55 -10.04
CA SER A 47 10.08 -12.08 -11.35
C SER A 47 8.84 -12.98 -11.24
N TRP A 48 8.12 -13.16 -12.35
CA TRP A 48 6.98 -14.08 -12.39
C TRP A 48 7.33 -15.49 -11.92
N ASN A 49 8.48 -16.03 -12.37
CA ASN A 49 8.94 -17.37 -11.96
C ASN A 49 9.19 -17.45 -10.45
N THR A 50 9.83 -16.42 -9.89
CA THR A 50 10.07 -16.31 -8.45
C THR A 50 8.75 -16.30 -7.67
N MET A 51 7.75 -15.53 -8.12
CA MET A 51 6.43 -15.55 -7.49
C MET A 51 5.79 -16.94 -7.56
N GLN A 52 5.90 -17.62 -8.70
CA GLN A 52 5.40 -18.98 -8.89
C GLN A 52 6.03 -19.98 -7.92
N GLU A 53 7.35 -19.94 -7.76
CA GLU A 53 8.11 -20.82 -6.87
C GLU A 53 7.79 -20.61 -5.39
N HIS A 54 7.47 -19.37 -5.00
CA HIS A 54 7.41 -18.99 -3.59
C HIS A 54 6.03 -18.96 -2.95
N PHE A 55 5.04 -18.35 -3.61
CA PHE A 55 3.75 -18.07 -2.97
C PHE A 55 2.55 -18.18 -3.92
N PHE A 56 2.75 -18.15 -5.24
CA PHE A 56 1.62 -18.10 -6.18
C PHE A 56 0.71 -19.33 -6.06
N PHE A 57 1.28 -20.51 -5.85
CA PHE A 57 0.53 -21.76 -5.71
C PHE A 57 0.05 -22.02 -4.28
N ASP A 58 0.31 -21.12 -3.33
CA ASP A 58 -0.34 -21.18 -2.01
C ASP A 58 -1.86 -21.04 -2.20
N GLU A 59 -2.63 -21.92 -1.56
CA GLU A 59 -4.10 -21.90 -1.63
C GLU A 59 -4.68 -20.62 -1.01
N ARG A 60 -3.96 -20.02 -0.06
CA ARG A 60 -4.34 -18.77 0.60
C ARG A 60 -4.04 -17.53 -0.25
N CYS A 61 -3.27 -17.67 -1.33
CA CYS A 61 -2.90 -16.56 -2.20
C CYS A 61 -4.15 -16.03 -2.94
N PRO A 62 -4.59 -14.78 -2.68
CA PRO A 62 -5.83 -14.23 -3.22
C PRO A 62 -5.63 -13.84 -4.69
N LYS A 63 -6.07 -14.73 -5.58
CA LYS A 63 -5.94 -14.57 -7.03
C LYS A 63 -7.20 -15.02 -7.74
N VAL A 64 -7.61 -14.27 -8.76
CA VAL A 64 -8.76 -14.57 -9.60
C VAL A 64 -8.31 -14.62 -11.04
N LYS A 65 -8.68 -15.68 -11.76
CA LYS A 65 -8.45 -15.79 -13.20
C LYS A 65 -9.68 -15.31 -13.94
N ILE A 66 -9.52 -14.29 -14.77
CA ILE A 66 -10.56 -13.83 -15.70
C ILE A 66 -10.01 -14.02 -17.11
N GLU A 67 -10.64 -14.93 -17.85
CA GLU A 67 -10.16 -15.41 -19.15
C GLU A 67 -8.70 -15.92 -19.09
N SER A 68 -7.77 -15.17 -19.66
CA SER A 68 -6.35 -15.47 -19.75
C SER A 68 -5.50 -14.69 -18.74
N LYS A 69 -6.09 -13.78 -17.96
CA LYS A 69 -5.37 -12.87 -17.07
C LYS A 69 -5.64 -13.18 -15.62
N TRP A 70 -4.60 -12.99 -14.80
CA TRP A 70 -4.68 -13.06 -13.35
C TRP A 70 -4.85 -11.66 -12.78
N TYR A 71 -5.76 -11.58 -11.80
CA TYR A 71 -6.03 -10.39 -11.02
C TYR A 71 -5.89 -10.71 -9.54
N PHE A 72 -5.37 -9.77 -8.80
CA PHE A 72 -5.11 -9.90 -7.37
C PHE A 72 -5.80 -8.74 -6.66
N PRO A 73 -6.79 -9.00 -5.80
CA PRO A 73 -7.34 -7.97 -4.91
C PRO A 73 -6.21 -7.34 -4.10
N ALA A 74 -6.00 -6.03 -4.26
CA ALA A 74 -4.77 -5.38 -3.84
C ALA A 74 -4.55 -5.45 -2.32
N GLU A 75 -5.61 -5.16 -1.55
CA GLU A 75 -5.53 -5.15 -0.10
C GLU A 75 -5.35 -6.57 0.46
N GLU A 76 -6.12 -7.54 -0.03
CA GLU A 76 -5.99 -8.93 0.40
C GLU A 76 -4.63 -9.51 0.03
N MET A 77 -4.11 -9.22 -1.17
CA MET A 77 -2.79 -9.67 -1.60
C MET A 77 -1.68 -9.07 -0.73
N LYS A 78 -1.78 -7.79 -0.37
CA LYS A 78 -0.83 -7.13 0.53
C LYS A 78 -0.81 -7.80 1.91
N GLN A 79 -1.98 -8.07 2.50
CA GLN A 79 -2.07 -8.75 3.79
C GLN A 79 -1.52 -10.19 3.72
N PHE A 80 -1.83 -10.92 2.64
CA PHE A 80 -1.28 -12.24 2.39
C PHE A 80 0.25 -12.22 2.31
N LEU A 81 0.83 -11.32 1.50
CA LEU A 81 2.29 -11.22 1.32
C LEU A 81 3.02 -10.87 2.62
N LEU A 82 2.46 -9.97 3.43
CA LEU A 82 3.02 -9.62 4.74
C LEU A 82 3.01 -10.81 5.70
N THR A 83 1.95 -11.63 5.67
CA THR A 83 1.84 -12.84 6.49
C THR A 83 2.84 -13.90 5.99
N TRP A 84 2.85 -14.17 4.69
CA TRP A 84 3.78 -15.11 4.05
C TRP A 84 5.25 -14.76 4.35
N MET A 85 5.63 -13.48 4.31
CA MET A 85 7.00 -13.04 4.66
C MET A 85 7.37 -13.34 6.11
N LYS A 86 6.43 -13.19 7.06
CA LYS A 86 6.66 -13.49 8.47
C LYS A 86 6.83 -14.99 8.72
N GLU A 87 6.13 -15.83 7.97
CA GLU A 87 6.25 -17.29 8.04
C GLU A 87 7.59 -17.81 7.48
N LYS A 88 8.26 -17.03 6.62
CA LYS A 88 9.56 -17.38 6.03
C LYS A 88 10.77 -16.91 6.85
N ARG A 89 10.55 -16.10 7.89
CA ARG A 89 11.58 -15.61 8.80
C ARG A 89 11.83 -16.61 9.92
#